data_AF-A0A8K0ABT9-F1
#
_entry.id   AF-A0A8K0ABT9-F1
#
_cell.length_a   1.000
_cell.length_b   1.000
_cell.length_c   1.000
_cell.angle_alpha   90.00
_cell.angle_beta   90.00
_cell.angle_gamma   90.00
#
_symmetry.space_group_name_H-M   'P 1'
#
loop_
_entity.id
_entity.type
_entity.pdbx_description
1 polymer ?
#
loop_
_entity_poly.entity_id
_entity_poly.type
_entity_poly.pdbx_seq_one_letter_code
_entity_poly.pdbx_strand_id
1 'polypeptide(L)'
;MRSHQFVPADGIFTNEMQVRDREALSKRGKCWSIFSILALAAVPIVGMLVQSSLIVHDTKREKDSAELVSGEISLGTDMGLIAVSLAVERGTTVLYVGSGNNPRVYDRLKETYRTTDEAIASLTKWSDVPGDSPWQFRSGKNLYEYVREHRQELLSNKTSVEEQIQFYTDINTFLISHLGQTVRKADTSHLWMNVIAYHMIILSQEYAGLERALGSVFFAKGRLLTEEASMYNEVKFYAMSYFEVALKYSADIADIFDDQFRSSTLEKTLTAQRQEIQINHMTHPTADAGMQWFDNMTSYISILQNMELLLSKKILSDLHSQVEDGSTRVIMNAIILVTMMVVSPPIVYGVYKMASDIQSTACRLKDLTQELEHDREKADILLGQIFPKCIANQMKENNAVPAKYFGKVTVMFSSIVGFADISAMMSPRLVVDVLNRLYHIFDSVIDDYDVTKVESTGGVYQVVSGLPSTNGDRHADEIASLALRFLAVGKNFNPLLVSCKIRLRIGVHTGPCVAGVVGYNRPRYYVFGHTVNIAQKLEATSEANRIQVSCQAMRTLTSRGGFTVTPRTDTPLAIKDLMPDIYKGTYWLISQQQPSQPAEEKRNIFAV
;
A
#
# COMPACT_ATOMS: atom_id res chain seq x y z
N MET A 1 38.28 -22.45 37.06
CA MET A 1 36.80 -22.51 37.11
C MET A 1 36.30 -21.14 36.66
N ARG A 2 35.52 -20.90 35.61
CA ARG A 2 34.74 -21.72 34.67
C ARG A 2 35.00 -21.24 33.24
N SER A 3 34.97 -22.20 32.32
CA SER A 3 34.91 -22.07 30.86
C SER A 3 33.56 -21.51 30.41
N HIS A 4 33.57 -20.46 29.57
CA HIS A 4 32.45 -20.15 28.68
C HIS A 4 32.82 -20.59 27.26
N GLN A 5 32.18 -21.67 26.80
CA GLN A 5 32.18 -22.10 25.41
C GLN A 5 31.33 -21.12 24.59
N PHE A 6 31.94 -20.48 23.61
CA PHE A 6 31.24 -19.90 22.47
C PHE A 6 30.90 -21.03 21.50
N VAL A 7 29.60 -21.25 21.25
CA VAL A 7 29.09 -22.10 20.17
C VAL A 7 28.66 -21.15 19.04
N PRO A 8 29.16 -21.29 17.80
CA PRO A 8 28.66 -20.51 16.68
C PRO A 8 27.36 -21.13 16.15
N ALA A 9 26.30 -20.33 16.10
CA ALA A 9 24.98 -20.69 15.59
C ALA A 9 24.84 -20.30 14.10
N ASP A 10 25.66 -20.87 13.21
CA ASP A 10 25.68 -20.49 11.78
C ASP A 10 24.99 -21.51 10.83
N GLY A 11 24.26 -22.50 11.36
CA GLY A 11 23.74 -23.61 10.53
C GLY A 11 22.26 -23.57 10.15
N ILE A 12 21.41 -22.82 10.85
CA ILE A 12 19.94 -23.00 10.77
C ILE A 12 19.22 -21.80 10.11
N PHE A 13 19.75 -20.59 10.27
CA PHE A 13 19.15 -19.38 9.68
C PHE A 13 19.35 -19.25 8.16
N THR A 14 20.33 -19.94 7.58
CA THR A 14 20.63 -19.87 6.13
C THR A 14 19.67 -20.71 5.30
N ASN A 15 19.15 -21.83 5.83
CA ASN A 15 18.26 -22.72 5.10
C ASN A 15 16.82 -22.16 4.96
N GLU A 16 16.25 -21.54 6.00
CA GLU A 16 14.91 -20.92 5.89
C GLU A 16 14.89 -19.71 4.94
N MET A 17 15.98 -18.93 4.93
CA MET A 17 16.13 -17.78 4.04
C MET A 17 16.24 -18.24 2.57
N GLN A 18 17.00 -19.31 2.29
CA GLN A 18 17.11 -19.90 0.96
C GLN A 18 15.79 -20.52 0.43
N VAL A 19 14.96 -21.10 1.29
CA VAL A 19 13.65 -21.67 0.90
C VAL A 19 12.64 -20.57 0.54
N ARG A 20 12.60 -19.50 1.33
CA ARG A 20 11.71 -18.35 1.10
C ARG A 20 12.08 -17.57 -0.17
N ASP A 21 13.38 -17.46 -0.46
CA ASP A 21 13.89 -16.90 -1.73
C ASP A 21 13.59 -17.80 -2.95
N ARG A 22 13.56 -19.13 -2.79
CA ARG A 22 13.18 -20.05 -3.87
C ARG A 22 11.70 -19.95 -4.24
N GLU A 23 10.80 -19.75 -3.27
CA GLU A 23 9.36 -19.55 -3.53
C GLU A 23 9.07 -18.18 -4.16
N ALA A 24 9.75 -17.12 -3.71
CA ALA A 24 9.60 -15.76 -4.26
C ALA A 24 10.00 -15.67 -5.75
N LEU A 25 10.93 -16.51 -6.21
CA LEU A 25 11.45 -16.52 -7.57
C LEU A 25 10.71 -17.46 -8.55
N SER A 26 9.76 -18.27 -8.07
CA SER A 26 8.85 -19.05 -8.92
C SER A 26 7.98 -18.13 -9.78
N LYS A 27 7.61 -18.52 -11.02
CA LYS A 27 6.65 -17.76 -11.85
C LYS A 27 5.35 -17.44 -11.09
N ARG A 28 4.89 -18.36 -10.24
CA ARG A 28 3.74 -18.13 -9.35
C ARG A 28 4.05 -17.10 -8.27
N GLY A 29 5.22 -17.19 -7.62
CA GLY A 29 5.67 -16.23 -6.59
C GLY A 29 5.83 -14.81 -7.12
N LYS A 30 6.42 -14.65 -8.31
CA LYS A 30 6.54 -13.35 -9.00
C LYS A 30 5.17 -12.73 -9.29
N CYS A 31 4.25 -13.51 -9.85
CA CYS A 31 2.91 -13.05 -10.19
C CYS A 31 2.11 -12.66 -8.94
N TRP A 32 2.25 -13.42 -7.85
CA TRP A 32 1.59 -13.14 -6.57
C TRP A 32 2.20 -11.91 -5.88
N SER A 33 3.51 -11.74 -5.93
CA SER A 33 4.20 -10.54 -5.40
C SER A 33 3.78 -9.27 -6.14
N ILE A 34 3.72 -9.29 -7.48
CA ILE A 34 3.23 -8.16 -8.28
C ILE A 34 1.76 -7.87 -7.96
N PHE A 35 0.93 -8.91 -7.88
CA PHE A 35 -0.48 -8.77 -7.53
C PHE A 35 -0.67 -8.12 -6.16
N SER A 36 0.07 -8.55 -5.14
CA SER A 36 -0.01 -7.99 -3.78
C SER A 36 0.40 -6.51 -3.74
N ILE A 37 1.43 -6.12 -4.48
CA ILE A 37 1.87 -4.72 -4.59
C ILE A 37 0.81 -3.86 -5.29
N LEU A 38 0.21 -4.38 -6.38
CA LEU A 38 -0.88 -3.70 -7.09
C LEU A 38 -2.13 -3.57 -6.23
N ALA A 39 -2.49 -4.61 -5.50
CA ALA A 39 -3.64 -4.59 -4.58
C ALA A 39 -3.45 -3.53 -3.48
N LEU A 40 -2.24 -3.42 -2.91
CA LEU A 40 -1.91 -2.42 -1.90
C LEU A 40 -2.08 -0.98 -2.43
N ALA A 41 -1.76 -0.74 -3.70
CA ALA A 41 -1.94 0.57 -4.34
C ALA A 41 -3.39 0.83 -4.78
N ALA A 42 -4.09 -0.20 -5.27
CA ALA A 42 -5.44 -0.08 -5.82
C ALA A 42 -6.53 0.09 -4.76
N VAL A 43 -6.41 -0.57 -3.60
CA VAL A 43 -7.44 -0.53 -2.54
C VAL A 43 -7.70 0.89 -2.01
N PRO A 44 -6.68 1.69 -1.62
CA PRO A 44 -6.90 3.07 -1.19
C PRO A 44 -7.49 3.96 -2.28
N ILE A 45 -7.07 3.76 -3.54
CA ILE A 45 -7.59 4.51 -4.70
C ILE A 45 -9.08 4.24 -4.89
N VAL A 46 -9.49 2.97 -4.88
CA VAL A 46 -10.90 2.59 -4.99
C VAL A 46 -11.70 3.15 -3.81
N GLY A 47 -11.14 3.08 -2.59
CA GLY A 47 -11.76 3.67 -1.40
C GLY A 47 -12.01 5.17 -1.54
N MET A 48 -11.00 5.92 -2.01
CA MET A 48 -11.14 7.37 -2.27
C MET A 48 -12.17 7.67 -3.35
N LEU A 49 -12.18 6.91 -4.46
CA LEU A 49 -13.16 7.10 -5.53
C LEU A 49 -14.60 6.85 -5.05
N VAL A 50 -14.82 5.79 -4.26
CA VAL A 50 -16.13 5.50 -3.67
C VAL A 50 -16.53 6.62 -2.71
N GLN A 51 -15.63 7.05 -1.82
CA GLN A 51 -15.90 8.14 -0.89
C GLN A 51 -16.24 9.45 -1.61
N SER A 52 -15.46 9.84 -2.62
CA SER A 52 -15.74 11.04 -3.43
C SER A 52 -17.06 10.93 -4.18
N SER A 53 -17.42 9.75 -4.68
CA SER A 53 -18.73 9.52 -5.31
C SER A 53 -19.89 9.68 -4.31
N LEU A 54 -19.73 9.19 -3.09
CA LEU A 54 -20.75 9.36 -2.03
C LEU A 54 -20.92 10.83 -1.65
N ILE A 55 -19.81 11.57 -1.51
CA ILE A 55 -19.84 13.01 -1.21
C ILE A 55 -20.59 13.79 -2.30
N VAL A 56 -20.31 13.51 -3.59
CA VAL A 56 -21.02 14.14 -4.72
C VAL A 56 -22.52 13.82 -4.66
N HIS A 57 -22.87 12.57 -4.41
CA HIS A 57 -24.27 12.13 -4.31
C HIS A 57 -25.00 12.84 -3.16
N ASP A 58 -24.39 12.91 -1.98
CA ASP A 58 -25.01 13.51 -0.80
C ASP A 58 -25.15 15.03 -0.96
N THR A 59 -24.13 15.70 -1.51
CA THR A 59 -24.20 17.15 -1.79
C THR A 59 -25.27 17.45 -2.85
N LYS A 60 -25.40 16.60 -3.88
CA LYS A 60 -26.45 16.74 -4.87
C LYS A 60 -27.83 16.56 -4.25
N ARG A 61 -28.01 15.54 -3.41
CA ARG A 61 -29.27 15.28 -2.72
C ARG A 61 -29.67 16.44 -1.80
N GLU A 62 -28.71 17.03 -1.10
CA GLU A 62 -28.91 18.23 -0.28
C GLU A 62 -29.36 19.42 -1.14
N LYS A 63 -28.69 19.66 -2.27
CA LYS A 63 -29.07 20.69 -3.25
C LYS A 63 -30.49 20.48 -3.79
N ASP A 64 -30.81 19.27 -4.27
CA ASP A 64 -32.11 18.94 -4.85
C ASP A 64 -33.23 19.12 -3.80
N SER A 65 -32.94 18.81 -2.53
CA SER A 65 -33.88 19.03 -1.43
C SER A 65 -34.09 20.54 -1.17
N ALA A 66 -33.03 21.34 -1.19
CA ALA A 66 -33.12 22.80 -1.02
C ALA A 66 -33.89 23.47 -2.18
N GLU A 67 -33.72 23.01 -3.43
CA GLU A 67 -34.48 23.50 -4.58
C GLU A 67 -35.98 23.20 -4.44
N LEU A 68 -36.34 21.98 -4.00
CA LEU A 68 -37.73 21.60 -3.77
C LEU A 68 -38.37 22.46 -2.67
N VAL A 69 -37.66 22.63 -1.56
CA VAL A 69 -38.05 23.50 -0.44
C VAL A 69 -38.24 24.95 -0.90
N SER A 70 -37.41 25.44 -1.82
CA SER A 70 -37.52 26.80 -2.36
C SER A 70 -38.79 27.03 -3.17
N GLY A 71 -39.12 26.09 -4.06
CA GLY A 71 -40.38 26.13 -4.78
C GLY A 71 -41.59 26.09 -3.85
N GLU A 72 -41.52 25.27 -2.80
CA GLU A 72 -42.58 25.12 -1.80
C GLU A 72 -42.78 26.39 -0.94
N ILE A 73 -41.71 27.05 -0.49
CA ILE A 73 -41.80 28.30 0.29
C ILE A 73 -42.29 29.49 -0.56
N SER A 74 -41.85 29.58 -1.81
CA SER A 74 -42.36 30.58 -2.75
C SER A 74 -43.87 30.45 -2.93
N LEU A 75 -44.35 29.22 -3.11
CA LEU A 75 -45.78 28.93 -3.21
C LEU A 75 -46.53 29.26 -1.92
N GLY A 76 -45.92 28.99 -0.76
CA GLY A 76 -46.46 29.39 0.55
C GLY A 76 -46.66 30.90 0.67
N THR A 77 -45.71 31.71 0.19
CA THR A 77 -45.83 33.18 0.22
C THR A 77 -47.06 33.66 -0.57
N ASP A 78 -47.33 33.07 -1.73
CA ASP A 78 -48.51 33.42 -2.54
C ASP A 78 -49.83 32.95 -1.88
N MET A 79 -49.83 31.81 -1.17
CA MET A 79 -50.99 31.37 -0.36
C MET A 79 -51.26 32.30 0.83
N GLY A 80 -50.22 32.88 1.43
CA GLY A 80 -50.34 33.90 2.47
C GLY A 80 -51.15 35.11 2.00
N LEU A 81 -50.96 35.56 0.75
CA LEU A 81 -51.71 36.67 0.15
C LEU A 81 -53.22 36.37 0.07
N ILE A 82 -53.59 35.13 -0.27
CA ILE A 82 -54.98 34.68 -0.31
C ILE A 82 -55.58 34.69 1.10
N ALA A 83 -54.88 34.12 2.08
CA ALA A 83 -55.34 34.08 3.47
C ALA A 83 -55.56 35.49 4.05
N VAL A 84 -54.65 36.44 3.74
CA VAL A 84 -54.79 37.85 4.10
C VAL A 84 -56.04 38.47 3.47
N SER A 85 -56.24 38.25 2.17
CA SER A 85 -57.38 38.84 1.44
C SER A 85 -58.72 38.32 1.99
N LEU A 86 -58.79 37.02 2.27
CA LEU A 86 -59.94 36.38 2.92
C LEU A 86 -60.15 36.87 4.36
N ALA A 87 -59.08 37.15 5.12
CA ALA A 87 -59.20 37.74 6.46
C ALA A 87 -59.77 39.17 6.43
N VAL A 88 -59.46 39.96 5.39
CA VAL A 88 -60.04 41.29 5.16
C VAL A 88 -61.50 41.17 4.73
N GLU A 89 -61.82 40.24 3.83
CA GLU A 89 -63.18 39.93 3.41
C GLU A 89 -64.07 39.48 4.57
N ARG A 90 -63.56 38.58 5.43
CA ARG A 90 -64.23 38.18 6.67
C ARG A 90 -64.58 39.38 7.52
N GLY A 91 -63.59 40.23 7.84
CA GLY A 91 -63.80 41.37 8.72
C GLY A 91 -64.79 42.39 8.15
N THR A 92 -64.75 42.61 6.84
CA THR A 92 -65.67 43.53 6.15
C THR A 92 -67.09 42.94 6.07
N THR A 93 -67.21 41.63 5.85
CA THR A 93 -68.49 40.90 5.87
C THR A 93 -69.12 40.93 7.25
N VAL A 94 -68.33 40.66 8.28
CA VAL A 94 -68.75 40.70 9.69
C VAL A 94 -69.16 42.10 10.11
N LEU A 95 -68.45 43.15 9.68
CA LEU A 95 -68.86 44.53 9.91
C LEU A 95 -70.15 44.88 9.14
N TYR A 96 -70.35 44.36 7.93
CA TYR A 96 -71.58 44.59 7.16
C TYR A 96 -72.80 44.01 7.88
N VAL A 97 -72.74 42.72 8.24
CA VAL A 97 -73.80 42.05 9.03
C VAL A 97 -73.95 42.71 10.40
N GLY A 98 -72.82 43.03 11.03
CA GLY A 98 -72.76 43.62 12.36
C GLY A 98 -73.39 45.02 12.44
N SER A 99 -73.21 45.83 11.41
CA SER A 99 -73.76 47.18 11.29
C SER A 99 -75.24 47.21 10.87
N GLY A 100 -75.91 46.05 10.79
CA GLY A 100 -77.29 45.96 10.34
C GLY A 100 -77.45 46.16 8.83
N ASN A 101 -76.53 45.61 8.05
CA ASN A 101 -76.51 45.66 6.58
C ASN A 101 -76.31 47.08 6.04
N ASN A 102 -75.40 47.86 6.63
CA ASN A 102 -75.17 49.25 6.24
C ASN A 102 -74.70 49.37 4.77
N PRO A 103 -75.36 50.20 3.93
CA PRO A 103 -75.01 50.34 2.51
C PRO A 103 -73.57 50.81 2.24
N ARG A 104 -73.00 51.69 3.09
CA ARG A 104 -71.61 52.16 2.93
C ARG A 104 -70.60 51.04 3.16
N VAL A 105 -70.87 50.19 4.14
CA VAL A 105 -70.03 49.02 4.41
C VAL A 105 -70.16 48.02 3.26
N TYR A 106 -71.34 47.89 2.65
CA TYR A 106 -71.54 47.05 1.46
C TYR A 106 -70.74 47.54 0.24
N ASP A 107 -70.65 48.86 0.03
CA ASP A 107 -69.80 49.41 -1.04
C ASP A 107 -68.33 49.06 -0.84
N ARG A 108 -67.83 49.15 0.40
CA ARG A 108 -66.48 48.69 0.76
C ARG A 108 -66.33 47.17 0.56
N LEU A 109 -67.34 46.39 0.93
CA LEU A 109 -67.33 44.93 0.79
C LEU A 109 -67.21 44.47 -0.68
N LYS A 110 -67.90 45.14 -1.62
CA LYS A 110 -67.76 44.86 -3.05
C LYS A 110 -66.34 45.08 -3.55
N GLU A 111 -65.66 46.12 -3.07
CA GLU A 111 -64.26 46.37 -3.41
C GLU A 111 -63.35 45.27 -2.82
N THR A 112 -63.63 44.83 -1.59
CA THR A 112 -62.91 43.72 -0.97
C THR A 112 -63.09 42.41 -1.76
N TYR A 113 -64.29 42.12 -2.27
CA TYR A 113 -64.51 40.95 -3.13
C TYR A 113 -63.62 40.97 -4.37
N ARG A 114 -63.47 42.14 -5.02
CA ARG A 114 -62.58 42.30 -6.18
C ARG A 114 -61.13 41.97 -5.81
N THR A 115 -60.64 42.49 -4.69
CA THR A 115 -59.27 42.23 -4.22
C THR A 115 -59.05 40.76 -3.88
N THR A 116 -60.01 40.09 -3.23
CA THR A 116 -59.91 38.65 -2.94
C THR A 116 -59.91 37.82 -4.22
N ASP A 117 -60.75 38.18 -5.19
CA ASP A 117 -60.82 37.47 -6.48
C ASP A 117 -59.51 37.61 -7.25
N GLU A 118 -58.90 38.80 -7.24
CA GLU A 118 -57.58 39.05 -7.82
C GLU A 118 -56.49 38.25 -7.11
N ALA A 119 -56.52 38.17 -5.77
CA ALA A 119 -55.56 37.36 -5.02
C ALA A 119 -55.69 35.86 -5.37
N ILE A 120 -56.91 35.31 -5.42
CA ILE A 120 -57.14 33.90 -5.80
C ILE A 120 -56.69 33.66 -7.26
N ALA A 121 -56.94 34.59 -8.17
CA ALA A 121 -56.58 34.48 -9.58
C ALA A 121 -55.06 34.61 -9.84
N SER A 122 -54.34 35.33 -8.96
CA SER A 122 -52.89 35.56 -9.08
C SER A 122 -52.04 34.31 -8.89
N LEU A 123 -52.59 33.27 -8.25
CA LEU A 123 -51.88 32.03 -7.96
C LEU A 123 -51.79 31.14 -9.21
N THR A 124 -50.62 31.11 -9.83
CA THR A 124 -50.38 30.38 -11.09
C THR A 124 -50.27 28.86 -10.92
N LYS A 125 -49.92 28.38 -9.72
CA LYS A 125 -49.77 26.96 -9.37
C LYS A 125 -50.49 26.69 -8.04
N TRP A 126 -51.41 25.74 -7.99
CA TRP A 126 -52.05 25.31 -6.73
C TRP A 126 -51.14 24.31 -6.00
N SER A 127 -51.14 24.32 -4.67
CA SER A 127 -50.33 23.36 -3.91
C SER A 127 -50.86 21.94 -4.02
N ASP A 128 -49.95 20.97 -3.86
CA ASP A 128 -50.30 19.55 -3.80
C ASP A 128 -50.96 19.25 -2.45
N VAL A 129 -52.27 19.49 -2.42
CA VAL A 129 -53.14 19.18 -1.30
C VAL A 129 -53.49 17.67 -1.33
N PRO A 130 -53.50 16.97 -0.18
CA PRO A 130 -53.92 15.56 -0.12
C PRO A 130 -55.28 15.33 -0.77
N GLY A 131 -55.43 14.26 -1.57
CA GLY A 131 -56.64 14.02 -2.38
C GLY A 131 -57.92 13.77 -1.58
N ASP A 132 -57.80 13.44 -0.29
CA ASP A 132 -58.87 13.34 0.70
C ASP A 132 -59.35 14.70 1.23
N SER A 133 -58.66 15.79 0.91
CA SER A 133 -59.05 17.12 1.34
C SER A 133 -60.39 17.56 0.75
N PRO A 134 -61.15 18.42 1.46
CA PRO A 134 -62.42 18.96 0.98
C PRO A 134 -62.32 19.58 -0.41
N TRP A 135 -63.39 19.45 -1.21
CA TRP A 135 -63.37 19.79 -2.63
C TRP A 135 -62.98 21.26 -2.90
N GLN A 136 -63.39 22.18 -2.02
CA GLN A 136 -63.11 23.60 -2.12
C GLN A 136 -61.61 23.94 -2.05
N PHE A 137 -60.79 23.05 -1.48
CA PHE A 137 -59.36 23.27 -1.32
C PHE A 137 -58.49 22.55 -2.37
N ARG A 138 -59.10 21.86 -3.34
CA ARG A 138 -58.36 21.09 -4.35
C ARG A 138 -57.83 21.93 -5.52
N SER A 139 -58.38 23.12 -5.72
CA SER A 139 -57.89 24.08 -6.73
C SER A 139 -58.34 25.50 -6.39
N GLY A 140 -57.63 26.49 -6.92
CA GLY A 140 -58.01 27.90 -6.74
C GLY A 140 -59.36 28.23 -7.36
N LYS A 141 -59.73 27.54 -8.44
CA LYS A 141 -61.06 27.64 -9.04
C LYS A 141 -62.15 27.14 -8.10
N ASN A 142 -61.92 26.01 -7.42
CA ASN A 142 -62.89 25.46 -6.47
C ASN A 142 -63.05 26.39 -5.27
N LEU A 143 -61.95 26.96 -4.76
CA LEU A 143 -62.00 27.94 -3.67
C LEU A 143 -62.77 29.19 -4.10
N TYR A 144 -62.51 29.70 -5.30
CA TYR A 144 -63.23 30.83 -5.88
C TYR A 144 -64.74 30.56 -5.97
N GLU A 145 -65.14 29.40 -6.48
CA GLU A 145 -66.55 29.00 -6.58
C GLU A 145 -67.20 28.89 -5.19
N TYR A 146 -66.53 28.27 -4.22
CA TYR A 146 -67.01 28.13 -2.84
C TYR A 146 -67.23 29.49 -2.14
N VAL A 147 -66.28 30.41 -2.25
CA VAL A 147 -66.41 31.78 -1.69
C VAL A 147 -67.51 32.55 -2.43
N ARG A 148 -67.60 32.42 -3.75
CA ARG A 148 -68.62 33.10 -4.56
C ARG A 148 -70.04 32.65 -4.21
N GLU A 149 -70.26 31.36 -3.99
CA GLU A 149 -71.56 30.81 -3.58
C GLU A 149 -71.97 31.39 -2.22
N HIS A 150 -71.05 31.41 -1.23
CA HIS A 150 -71.30 32.00 0.08
C HIS A 150 -71.66 33.50 0.02
N ARG A 151 -71.01 34.27 -0.86
CA ARG A 151 -71.37 35.69 -1.10
C ARG A 151 -72.80 35.87 -1.63
N GLN A 152 -73.32 34.92 -2.42
CA GLN A 152 -74.70 34.96 -2.90
C GLN A 152 -75.68 34.64 -1.77
N GLU A 153 -75.33 33.66 -0.93
CA GLU A 153 -76.15 33.28 0.22
C GLU A 153 -76.31 34.41 1.24
N LEU A 154 -75.22 35.15 1.51
CA LEU A 154 -75.20 36.34 2.38
C LEU A 154 -76.28 37.37 2.01
N LEU A 155 -76.57 37.54 0.72
CA LEU A 155 -77.58 38.51 0.25
C LEU A 155 -79.01 37.97 0.31
N SER A 156 -79.16 36.65 0.36
CA SER A 156 -80.46 35.95 0.33
C SER A 156 -80.99 35.57 1.70
N ASN A 157 -80.14 35.51 2.73
CA ASN A 157 -80.46 34.96 4.05
C ASN A 157 -79.93 35.86 5.20
N LYS A 158 -80.62 35.89 6.36
CA LYS A 158 -80.10 36.59 7.56
C LYS A 158 -79.11 35.69 8.29
N THR A 159 -77.84 35.73 7.90
CA THR A 159 -76.77 34.96 8.57
C THR A 159 -76.29 35.65 9.85
N SER A 160 -75.78 34.88 10.81
CA SER A 160 -75.21 35.42 12.06
C SER A 160 -73.77 35.92 11.86
N VAL A 161 -73.27 36.76 12.78
CA VAL A 161 -71.86 37.18 12.79
C VAL A 161 -70.93 35.98 12.98
N GLU A 162 -71.33 35.03 13.81
CA GLU A 162 -70.56 33.82 14.13
C GLU A 162 -70.43 32.90 12.92
N GLU A 163 -71.52 32.67 12.17
CA GLU A 163 -71.50 31.88 10.93
C GLU A 163 -70.53 32.48 9.90
N GLN A 164 -70.53 33.81 9.77
CA GLN A 164 -69.61 34.51 8.87
C GLN A 164 -68.16 34.42 9.35
N ILE A 165 -67.90 34.53 10.65
CA ILE A 165 -66.56 34.32 11.19
C ILE A 165 -66.09 32.89 10.91
N GLN A 166 -66.92 31.89 11.18
CA GLN A 166 -66.55 30.48 11.05
C GLN A 166 -66.21 30.12 9.60
N PHE A 167 -67.05 30.52 8.64
CA PHE A 167 -66.86 30.20 7.22
C PHE A 167 -65.46 30.58 6.71
N TYR A 168 -65.05 31.83 6.91
CA TYR A 168 -63.72 32.28 6.46
C TYR A 168 -62.59 31.75 7.33
N THR A 169 -62.85 31.51 8.62
CA THR A 169 -61.85 30.94 9.55
C THR A 169 -61.50 29.50 9.17
N ASP A 170 -62.46 28.70 8.70
CA ASP A 170 -62.21 27.35 8.21
C ASP A 170 -61.26 27.36 7.00
N ILE A 171 -61.49 28.30 6.07
CA ILE A 171 -60.64 28.49 4.88
C ILE A 171 -59.23 28.94 5.30
N ASN A 172 -59.12 29.98 6.12
CA ASN A 172 -57.82 30.51 6.55
C ASN A 172 -57.04 29.50 7.38
N THR A 173 -57.70 28.78 8.29
CA THR A 173 -57.06 27.71 9.07
C THR A 173 -56.51 26.62 8.16
N PHE A 174 -57.24 26.23 7.12
CA PHE A 174 -56.75 25.27 6.14
C PHE A 174 -55.49 25.80 5.41
N LEU A 175 -55.55 27.02 4.86
CA LEU A 175 -54.44 27.63 4.13
C LEU A 175 -53.18 27.78 5.01
N ILE A 176 -53.34 28.29 6.23
CA ILE A 176 -52.24 28.52 7.18
C ILE A 176 -51.67 27.20 7.69
N SER A 177 -52.50 26.19 7.95
CA SER A 177 -52.05 24.85 8.35
C SER A 177 -51.24 24.18 7.24
N HIS A 178 -51.72 24.28 5.99
CA HIS A 178 -51.02 23.73 4.84
C HIS A 178 -49.67 24.43 4.59
N LEU A 179 -49.64 25.76 4.72
CA LEU A 179 -48.41 26.55 4.69
C LEU A 179 -47.45 26.12 5.81
N GLY A 180 -47.94 25.96 7.04
CA GLY A 180 -47.15 25.49 8.18
C GLY A 180 -46.56 24.09 7.97
N GLN A 181 -47.30 23.16 7.34
CA GLN A 181 -46.79 21.82 7.02
C GLN A 181 -45.71 21.84 5.94
N THR A 182 -45.92 22.64 4.90
CA THR A 182 -44.98 22.83 3.78
C THR A 182 -43.66 23.40 4.30
N VAL A 183 -43.75 24.44 5.12
CA VAL A 183 -42.61 25.08 5.76
C VAL A 183 -41.92 24.17 6.81
N ARG A 184 -42.63 23.23 7.45
CA ARG A 184 -42.02 22.23 8.37
C ARG A 184 -41.29 21.09 7.66
N LYS A 185 -41.66 20.76 6.42
CA LYS A 185 -40.94 19.76 5.61
C LYS A 185 -39.59 20.29 5.13
N ALA A 186 -39.44 21.61 5.07
CA ALA A 186 -38.20 22.33 4.82
C ALA A 186 -37.24 22.31 6.03
N ASP A 187 -36.89 21.11 6.51
CA ASP A 187 -35.98 20.93 7.64
C ASP A 187 -34.53 21.22 7.22
N THR A 188 -34.20 22.52 7.13
CA THR A 188 -32.83 23.01 6.98
C THR A 188 -32.39 23.63 8.31
N SER A 189 -31.30 23.10 8.86
CA SER A 189 -30.78 23.41 10.21
C SER A 189 -30.49 24.89 10.46
N HIS A 190 -30.41 25.72 9.42
CA HIS A 190 -30.10 27.14 9.50
C HIS A 190 -31.31 28.07 9.29
N LEU A 191 -32.41 27.60 8.70
CA LEU A 191 -33.57 28.46 8.37
C LEU A 191 -34.71 28.34 9.39
N TRP A 192 -34.69 27.31 10.24
CA TRP A 192 -35.81 26.96 11.11
C TRP A 192 -36.28 28.09 12.04
N MET A 193 -35.37 28.94 12.55
CA MET A 193 -35.75 30.07 13.41
C MET A 193 -36.55 31.13 12.65
N ASN A 194 -36.08 31.56 11.47
CA ASN A 194 -36.78 32.54 10.64
C ASN A 194 -38.11 31.98 10.13
N VAL A 195 -38.13 30.69 9.80
CA VAL A 195 -39.31 29.93 9.41
C VAL A 195 -40.37 29.88 10.52
N ILE A 196 -39.96 29.60 11.77
CA ILE A 196 -40.87 29.62 12.91
C ILE A 196 -41.39 31.03 13.16
N ALA A 197 -40.50 32.04 13.16
CA ALA A 197 -40.91 33.43 13.31
C ALA A 197 -41.94 33.84 12.24
N TYR A 198 -41.70 33.47 10.98
CA TYR A 198 -42.62 33.69 9.86
C TYR A 198 -43.99 33.05 10.10
N HIS A 199 -44.03 31.76 10.47
CA HIS A 199 -45.28 31.06 10.76
C HIS A 199 -46.05 31.67 11.95
N MET A 200 -45.34 32.08 13.00
CA MET A 200 -45.93 32.72 14.18
C MET A 200 -46.51 34.10 13.87
N ILE A 201 -45.89 34.88 12.97
CA ILE A 201 -46.46 36.16 12.51
C ILE A 201 -47.76 35.92 11.73
N ILE A 202 -47.81 34.94 10.84
CA ILE A 202 -49.04 34.62 10.09
C ILE A 202 -50.19 34.25 11.05
N LEU A 203 -49.91 33.42 12.05
CA LEU A 203 -50.91 33.09 13.07
C LEU A 203 -51.34 34.34 13.84
N SER A 204 -50.40 35.19 14.25
CA SER A 204 -50.72 36.46 14.92
C SER A 204 -51.62 37.37 14.07
N GLN A 205 -51.31 37.53 12.78
CA GLN A 205 -52.11 38.33 11.85
C GLN A 205 -53.54 37.78 11.70
N GLU A 206 -53.71 36.46 11.66
CA GLU A 206 -55.02 35.82 11.56
C GLU A 206 -55.88 36.10 12.79
N TYR A 207 -55.32 35.91 14.00
CA TYR A 207 -56.03 36.24 15.24
C TYR A 207 -56.26 37.74 15.42
N ALA A 208 -55.32 38.60 14.98
CA ALA A 208 -55.53 40.05 14.93
C ALA A 208 -56.63 40.44 13.92
N GLY A 209 -56.80 39.66 12.84
CA GLY A 209 -57.89 39.79 11.89
C GLY A 209 -59.26 39.45 12.50
N LEU A 210 -59.32 38.42 13.35
CA LEU A 210 -60.51 38.08 14.16
C LEU A 210 -60.81 39.15 15.20
N GLU A 211 -59.78 39.65 15.90
CA GLU A 211 -59.88 40.77 16.84
C GLU A 211 -60.47 42.02 16.13
N ARG A 212 -59.96 42.33 14.93
CA ARG A 212 -60.47 43.42 14.09
C ARG A 212 -61.95 43.21 13.76
N ALA A 213 -62.35 42.01 13.34
CA ALA A 213 -63.74 41.70 12.98
C ALA A 213 -64.69 41.90 14.16
N LEU A 214 -64.36 41.33 15.33
CA LEU A 214 -65.19 41.43 16.54
C LEU A 214 -65.25 42.86 17.08
N GLY A 215 -64.12 43.57 17.16
CA GLY A 215 -64.14 44.97 17.58
C GLY A 215 -64.93 45.87 16.62
N SER A 216 -64.96 45.56 15.32
CA SER A 216 -65.78 46.28 14.34
C SER A 216 -67.27 46.11 14.64
N VAL A 217 -67.69 44.91 15.05
CA VAL A 217 -69.06 44.64 15.52
C VAL A 217 -69.35 45.39 16.82
N PHE A 218 -68.42 45.41 17.77
CA PHE A 218 -68.57 46.16 19.02
C PHE A 218 -68.85 47.65 18.75
N PHE A 219 -68.01 48.31 17.95
CA PHE A 219 -68.17 49.73 17.66
C PHE A 219 -69.41 50.05 16.79
N ALA A 220 -69.85 49.10 15.97
CA ALA A 220 -71.04 49.25 15.13
C ALA A 220 -72.36 48.99 15.88
N LYS A 221 -72.41 48.00 16.79
CA LYS A 221 -73.62 47.61 17.57
C LYS A 221 -73.68 48.22 18.97
N GLY A 222 -72.53 48.57 19.52
CA GLY A 222 -72.34 49.17 20.86
C GLY A 222 -72.12 48.18 22.00
N ARG A 223 -72.23 46.87 21.73
CA ARG A 223 -71.91 45.79 22.65
C ARG A 223 -71.66 44.49 21.89
N LEU A 224 -70.86 43.62 22.47
CA LEU A 224 -70.70 42.22 22.11
C LEU A 224 -71.60 41.35 22.99
N LEU A 225 -72.16 40.29 22.42
CA LEU A 225 -72.81 39.21 23.17
C LEU A 225 -71.79 38.52 24.08
N THR A 226 -72.25 37.78 25.10
CA THR A 226 -71.36 37.12 26.07
C THR A 226 -70.36 36.17 25.38
N GLU A 227 -70.81 35.43 24.38
CA GLU A 227 -69.97 34.53 23.58
C GLU A 227 -68.98 35.31 22.70
N GLU A 228 -69.45 36.35 22.00
CA GLU A 228 -68.59 37.23 21.17
C GLU A 228 -67.52 37.96 22.02
N ALA A 229 -67.85 38.39 23.24
CA ALA A 229 -66.93 39.04 24.17
C ALA A 229 -65.90 38.06 24.75
N SER A 230 -66.30 36.81 25.02
CA SER A 230 -65.37 35.74 25.40
C SER A 230 -64.39 35.46 24.26
N MET A 231 -64.93 35.25 23.05
CA MET A 231 -64.14 35.02 21.85
C MET A 231 -63.17 36.17 21.57
N TYR A 232 -63.60 37.44 21.74
CA TYR A 232 -62.73 38.60 21.57
C TYR A 232 -61.50 38.56 22.49
N ASN A 233 -61.67 38.22 23.77
CA ASN A 233 -60.55 38.15 24.70
C ASN A 233 -59.60 37.01 24.36
N GLU A 234 -60.13 35.88 23.92
CA GLU A 234 -59.36 34.72 23.48
C GLU A 234 -58.53 35.02 22.23
N VAL A 235 -59.16 35.54 21.16
CA VAL A 235 -58.43 35.87 19.91
C VAL A 235 -57.39 36.95 20.14
N LYS A 236 -57.65 37.96 20.98
CA LYS A 236 -56.66 38.98 21.34
C LYS A 236 -55.46 38.36 22.08
N PHE A 237 -55.73 37.47 23.04
CA PHE A 237 -54.67 36.78 23.77
C PHE A 237 -53.80 35.94 22.84
N TYR A 238 -54.41 35.18 21.91
CA TYR A 238 -53.66 34.40 20.93
C TYR A 238 -52.87 35.28 19.97
N ALA A 239 -53.45 36.36 19.44
CA ALA A 239 -52.76 37.30 18.56
C ALA A 239 -51.47 37.83 19.19
N MET A 240 -51.54 38.28 20.45
CA MET A 240 -50.39 38.77 21.20
C MET A 240 -49.38 37.66 21.50
N SER A 241 -49.85 36.50 21.95
CA SER A 241 -48.98 35.38 22.33
C SER A 241 -48.16 34.86 21.15
N TYR A 242 -48.78 34.67 19.98
CA TYR A 242 -48.07 34.26 18.77
C TYR A 242 -47.05 35.29 18.33
N PHE A 243 -47.39 36.58 18.43
CA PHE A 243 -46.44 37.65 18.10
C PHE A 243 -45.24 37.68 19.05
N GLU A 244 -45.46 37.57 20.36
CA GLU A 244 -44.40 37.51 21.35
C GLU A 244 -43.47 36.31 21.14
N VAL A 245 -44.00 35.17 20.69
CA VAL A 245 -43.18 34.01 20.30
C VAL A 245 -42.37 34.33 19.05
N ALA A 246 -42.95 34.97 18.03
CA ALA A 246 -42.23 35.35 16.82
C ALA A 246 -41.01 36.24 17.14
N LEU A 247 -41.17 37.24 18.00
CA LEU A 247 -40.11 38.15 18.45
C LEU A 247 -38.93 37.42 19.13
N LYS A 248 -39.18 36.27 19.77
CA LYS A 248 -38.11 35.47 20.39
C LYS A 248 -37.26 34.71 19.36
N TYR A 249 -37.82 34.41 18.19
CA TYR A 249 -37.15 33.65 17.14
C TYR A 249 -36.43 34.54 16.11
N SER A 250 -36.75 35.83 16.03
CA SER A 250 -36.08 36.76 15.14
C SER A 250 -35.90 38.13 15.80
N ALA A 251 -34.64 38.54 16.00
CA ALA A 251 -34.32 39.85 16.55
C ALA A 251 -34.62 41.00 15.56
N ASP A 252 -34.41 40.75 14.27
CA ASP A 252 -34.59 41.76 13.20
C ASP A 252 -36.02 42.34 13.17
N ILE A 253 -37.04 41.52 13.44
CA ILE A 253 -38.44 41.98 13.47
C ILE A 253 -38.78 42.72 14.76
N ALA A 254 -38.06 42.48 15.86
CA ALA A 254 -38.29 43.16 17.13
C ALA A 254 -37.93 44.64 17.02
N ASP A 255 -36.78 44.94 16.42
CA ASP A 255 -36.32 46.31 16.20
C ASP A 255 -37.30 47.10 15.31
N ILE A 256 -37.82 46.46 14.25
CA ILE A 256 -38.79 47.07 13.33
C ILE A 256 -40.12 47.34 14.03
N PHE A 257 -40.57 46.42 14.89
CA PHE A 257 -41.82 46.61 15.63
C PHE A 257 -41.70 47.75 16.63
N ASP A 258 -40.56 47.85 17.29
CA ASP A 258 -40.27 48.94 18.22
C ASP A 258 -40.23 50.29 17.50
N ASP A 259 -39.68 50.36 16.29
CA ASP A 259 -39.64 51.58 15.47
C ASP A 259 -41.01 51.98 14.88
N GLN A 260 -41.75 51.01 14.32
CA GLN A 260 -42.99 51.30 13.59
C GLN A 260 -44.25 51.38 14.47
N PHE A 261 -44.28 50.66 15.60
CA PHE A 261 -45.49 50.55 16.42
C PHE A 261 -45.32 51.10 17.83
N ARG A 262 -44.21 50.81 18.53
CA ARG A 262 -44.08 51.28 19.92
C ARG A 262 -43.99 52.79 20.01
N SER A 263 -44.61 53.33 21.05
CA SER A 263 -44.76 54.77 21.31
C SER A 263 -45.48 55.55 20.20
N SER A 264 -46.07 54.87 19.21
CA SER A 264 -46.80 55.49 18.12
C SER A 264 -48.18 56.01 18.58
N THR A 265 -48.76 56.92 17.80
CA THR A 265 -50.16 57.34 18.00
C THR A 265 -51.10 56.15 17.82
N LEU A 266 -50.79 55.24 16.89
CA LEU A 266 -51.60 54.05 16.61
C LEU A 266 -51.68 53.11 17.82
N GLU A 267 -50.55 52.86 18.52
CA GLU A 267 -50.53 52.05 19.74
C GLU A 267 -51.42 52.64 20.83
N LYS A 268 -51.32 53.96 21.08
CA LYS A 268 -52.14 54.65 22.07
C LYS A 268 -53.63 54.56 21.73
N THR A 269 -53.98 54.79 20.48
CA THR A 269 -55.36 54.71 19.99
C THR A 269 -55.91 53.29 20.12
N LEU A 270 -55.18 52.28 19.66
CA LEU A 270 -55.61 50.88 19.75
C LEU A 270 -55.73 50.40 21.21
N THR A 271 -54.83 50.84 22.08
CA THR A 271 -54.89 50.50 23.51
C THR A 271 -56.17 51.06 24.15
N ALA A 272 -56.51 52.31 23.87
CA ALA A 272 -57.76 52.91 24.34
C ALA A 272 -59.00 52.19 23.78
N GLN A 273 -59.03 51.93 22.47
CA GLN A 273 -60.14 51.21 21.83
C GLN A 273 -60.30 49.78 22.36
N ARG A 274 -59.20 49.06 22.61
CA ARG A 274 -59.21 47.72 23.23
C ARG A 274 -59.78 47.75 24.64
N GLN A 275 -59.50 48.79 25.43
CA GLN A 275 -60.07 48.96 26.77
C GLN A 275 -61.58 49.21 26.71
N GLU A 276 -62.05 50.02 25.76
CA GLU A 276 -63.49 50.24 25.53
C GLU A 276 -64.22 48.94 25.19
N ILE A 277 -63.66 48.10 24.32
CA ILE A 277 -64.23 46.79 23.98
C ILE A 277 -64.29 45.88 25.22
N GLN A 278 -63.28 45.91 26.09
CA GLN A 278 -63.27 45.11 27.33
C GLN A 278 -64.32 45.56 28.34
N ILE A 279 -64.62 46.85 28.43
CA ILE A 279 -65.73 47.38 29.22
C ILE A 279 -67.08 46.90 28.64
N ASN A 280 -67.10 46.57 27.35
CA ASN A 280 -68.23 46.04 26.59
C ASN A 280 -69.48 46.93 26.65
N HIS A 281 -69.29 48.24 26.64
CA HIS A 281 -70.37 49.21 26.65
C HIS A 281 -69.99 50.48 25.86
N MET A 282 -70.76 50.80 24.82
CA MET A 282 -70.57 52.03 24.03
C MET A 282 -71.83 52.91 24.07
N THR A 283 -71.64 54.21 24.29
CA THR A 283 -72.73 55.20 24.37
C THR A 283 -73.28 55.61 23.01
N HIS A 284 -72.44 55.66 21.97
CA HIS A 284 -72.82 56.10 20.62
C HIS A 284 -72.29 55.16 19.53
N PRO A 285 -72.88 53.96 19.37
CA PRO A 285 -72.45 53.04 18.33
C PRO A 285 -72.81 53.53 16.93
N THR A 286 -71.86 53.42 16.01
CA THR A 286 -72.05 53.81 14.60
C THR A 286 -71.23 52.90 13.69
N ALA A 287 -71.75 52.67 12.47
CA ALA A 287 -70.99 51.95 11.44
C ALA A 287 -69.65 52.65 11.12
N ASP A 288 -69.60 53.99 11.20
CA ASP A 288 -68.39 54.77 10.99
C ASP A 288 -67.33 54.52 12.09
N ALA A 289 -67.73 54.39 13.36
CA ALA A 289 -66.82 53.98 14.44
C ALA A 289 -66.28 52.55 14.24
N GLY A 290 -67.15 51.64 13.76
CA GLY A 290 -66.75 50.29 13.34
C GLY A 290 -65.70 50.31 12.23
N MET A 291 -65.88 51.15 11.20
CA MET A 291 -64.90 51.34 10.12
C MET A 291 -63.60 51.97 10.62
N GLN A 292 -63.64 52.93 11.56
CA GLN A 292 -62.42 53.52 12.13
C GLN A 292 -61.57 52.50 12.90
N TRP A 293 -62.20 51.68 13.75
CA TRP A 293 -61.49 50.57 14.40
C TRP A 293 -60.93 49.59 13.37
N PHE A 294 -61.72 49.25 12.35
CA PHE A 294 -61.28 48.39 11.26
C PHE A 294 -60.02 48.94 10.58
N ASP A 295 -60.00 50.24 10.25
CA ASP A 295 -58.89 50.90 9.55
C ASP A 295 -57.64 51.01 10.44
N ASN A 296 -57.79 51.29 11.74
CA ASN A 296 -56.69 51.30 12.71
C ASN A 296 -56.08 49.90 12.88
N MET A 297 -56.90 48.87 13.08
CA MET A 297 -56.41 47.50 13.17
C MET A 297 -55.81 47.01 11.85
N THR A 298 -56.32 47.47 10.71
CA THR A 298 -55.71 47.20 9.40
C THR A 298 -54.32 47.80 9.34
N SER A 299 -54.12 49.03 9.83
CA SER A 299 -52.80 49.65 9.91
C SER A 299 -51.83 48.87 10.80
N TYR A 300 -52.31 48.31 11.92
CA TYR A 300 -51.52 47.44 12.78
C TYR A 300 -51.14 46.12 12.08
N ILE A 301 -52.09 45.46 11.42
CA ILE A 301 -51.82 44.23 10.66
C ILE A 301 -50.84 44.51 9.51
N SER A 302 -50.92 45.67 8.85
CA SER A 302 -49.95 46.05 7.81
C SER A 302 -48.52 46.17 8.34
N ILE A 303 -48.32 46.62 9.59
CA ILE A 303 -46.99 46.62 10.23
C ILE A 303 -46.50 45.18 10.40
N LEU A 304 -47.36 44.26 10.84
CA LEU A 304 -47.03 42.82 10.92
C LEU A 304 -46.72 42.22 9.54
N GLN A 305 -47.47 42.59 8.49
CA GLN A 305 -47.23 42.15 7.11
C GLN A 305 -45.89 42.64 6.56
N ASN A 306 -45.47 43.85 6.91
CA ASN A 306 -44.14 44.34 6.54
C ASN A 306 -43.03 43.46 7.13
N MET A 307 -43.17 43.04 8.41
CA MET A 307 -42.22 42.13 9.06
C MET A 307 -42.23 40.74 8.43
N GLU A 308 -43.42 40.22 8.15
CA GLU A 308 -43.64 38.95 7.46
C GLU A 308 -42.93 38.92 6.09
N LEU A 309 -43.10 39.98 5.29
CA LEU A 309 -42.50 40.11 3.97
C LEU A 309 -40.98 40.23 4.03
N LEU A 310 -40.43 40.87 5.06
CA LEU A 310 -38.98 40.92 5.29
C LEU A 310 -38.42 39.54 5.65
N LEU A 311 -39.09 38.80 6.54
CA LEU A 311 -38.71 37.42 6.86
C LEU A 311 -38.78 36.51 5.63
N SER A 312 -39.86 36.58 4.85
CA SER A 312 -40.01 35.80 3.61
C SER A 312 -38.87 36.10 2.63
N LYS A 313 -38.55 37.38 2.39
CA LYS A 313 -37.41 37.78 1.54
C LYS A 313 -36.07 37.25 2.05
N LYS A 314 -35.85 37.30 3.36
CA LYS A 314 -34.62 36.79 3.98
C LYS A 314 -34.51 35.28 3.80
N ILE A 315 -35.58 34.53 4.07
CA ILE A 315 -35.65 33.08 3.88
C ILE A 315 -35.38 32.72 2.42
N LEU A 316 -36.04 33.39 1.47
CA LEU A 316 -35.85 33.17 0.03
C LEU A 316 -34.42 33.49 -0.43
N SER A 317 -33.82 34.58 0.09
CA SER A 317 -32.43 34.96 -0.22
C SER A 317 -31.43 33.92 0.31
N ASP A 318 -31.56 33.51 1.57
CA ASP A 318 -30.67 32.52 2.18
C ASP A 318 -30.79 31.17 1.45
N LEU A 319 -32.00 30.81 1.05
CA LEU A 319 -32.26 29.57 0.32
C LEU A 319 -31.70 29.60 -1.10
N HIS A 320 -31.84 30.72 -1.82
CA HIS A 320 -31.23 30.90 -3.13
C HIS A 320 -29.71 30.81 -3.05
N SER A 321 -29.11 31.46 -2.04
CA SER A 321 -27.67 31.36 -1.76
C SER A 321 -27.25 29.93 -1.45
N GLN A 322 -28.04 29.15 -0.69
CA GLN A 322 -27.74 27.74 -0.41
C GLN A 322 -27.81 26.86 -1.67
N VAL A 323 -28.77 27.11 -2.56
CA VAL A 323 -28.88 26.38 -3.84
C VAL A 323 -27.68 26.70 -4.75
N GLU A 324 -27.25 27.96 -4.82
CA GLU A 324 -26.10 28.40 -5.61
C GLU A 324 -24.77 27.85 -5.05
N ASP A 325 -24.57 27.94 -3.74
CA ASP A 325 -23.44 27.34 -3.04
C ASP A 325 -23.41 25.82 -3.22
N GLY A 326 -24.56 25.17 -3.10
CA GLY A 326 -24.72 23.74 -3.33
C GLY A 326 -24.32 23.36 -4.76
N SER A 327 -24.74 24.14 -5.75
CA SER A 327 -24.36 23.95 -7.16
C SER A 327 -22.84 24.01 -7.34
N THR A 328 -22.20 25.04 -6.76
CA THR A 328 -20.75 25.22 -6.83
C THR A 328 -19.99 24.07 -6.15
N ARG A 329 -20.47 23.61 -4.98
CA ARG A 329 -19.89 22.46 -4.26
C ARG A 329 -20.01 21.16 -5.05
N VAL A 330 -21.17 20.89 -5.66
CA VAL A 330 -21.36 19.71 -6.53
C VAL A 330 -20.38 19.74 -7.70
N ILE A 331 -20.22 20.90 -8.36
CA ILE A 331 -19.28 21.07 -9.47
C ILE A 331 -17.84 20.82 -9.01
N MET A 332 -17.42 21.43 -7.90
CA MET A 332 -16.08 21.24 -7.34
C MET A 332 -15.81 19.78 -6.96
N ASN A 333 -16.74 19.11 -6.28
CA ASN A 333 -16.61 17.71 -5.90
C ASN A 333 -16.57 16.78 -7.12
N ALA A 334 -17.34 17.09 -8.16
CA ALA A 334 -17.29 16.37 -9.44
C ALA A 334 -15.93 16.55 -10.14
N ILE A 335 -15.36 17.76 -10.13
CA ILE A 335 -14.01 18.03 -10.67
C ILE A 335 -12.95 17.21 -9.90
N ILE A 336 -13.03 17.15 -8.57
CA ILE A 336 -12.12 16.35 -7.75
C ILE A 336 -12.24 14.85 -8.11
N LEU A 337 -13.47 14.33 -8.23
CA LEU A 337 -13.71 12.94 -8.63
C LEU A 337 -13.12 12.61 -10.02
N VAL A 338 -13.35 13.48 -11.01
CA VAL A 338 -12.79 13.31 -12.35
C VAL A 338 -11.26 13.36 -12.32
N THR A 339 -10.68 14.27 -11.54
CA THR A 339 -9.22 14.37 -11.38
C THR A 339 -8.64 13.10 -10.76
N MET A 340 -9.28 12.54 -9.73
CA MET A 340 -8.89 11.25 -9.13
C MET A 340 -9.00 10.08 -10.12
N MET A 341 -10.05 10.06 -10.96
CA MET A 341 -10.20 9.06 -12.02
C MET A 341 -9.11 9.16 -13.10
N VAL A 342 -8.63 10.37 -13.41
CA VAL A 342 -7.57 10.58 -14.42
C VAL A 342 -6.18 10.28 -13.86
N VAL A 343 -5.92 10.61 -12.59
CA VAL A 343 -4.59 10.43 -11.96
C VAL A 343 -4.33 8.99 -11.49
N SER A 344 -5.38 8.24 -11.15
CA SER A 344 -5.22 6.87 -10.64
C SER A 344 -4.62 5.87 -11.64
N PRO A 345 -5.01 5.80 -12.93
CA PRO A 345 -4.42 4.85 -13.87
C PRO A 345 -2.90 5.05 -14.08
N PRO A 346 -2.38 6.29 -14.28
CA PRO A 346 -0.95 6.53 -14.34
C PRO A 346 -0.17 6.06 -13.11
N ILE A 347 -0.72 6.25 -11.89
CA ILE A 347 -0.09 5.80 -10.65
C ILE A 347 0.00 4.27 -10.61
N VAL A 348 -1.13 3.58 -10.87
CA VAL A 348 -1.17 2.10 -10.88
C VAL A 348 -0.21 1.55 -11.93
N TYR A 349 -0.17 2.15 -13.12
CA TYR A 349 0.77 1.76 -14.17
C TYR A 349 2.24 2.02 -13.78
N GLY A 350 2.53 3.15 -13.14
CA GLY A 350 3.87 3.46 -12.63
C GLY A 350 4.36 2.44 -11.60
N VAL A 351 3.51 2.10 -10.62
CA VAL A 351 3.80 1.07 -9.61
C VAL A 351 4.00 -0.30 -10.25
N TYR A 352 3.15 -0.68 -11.22
CA TYR A 352 3.31 -1.92 -11.98
C TYR A 352 4.68 -1.99 -12.66
N LYS A 353 5.05 -0.92 -13.38
CA LYS A 353 6.31 -0.86 -14.13
C LYS A 353 7.52 -0.95 -13.19
N MET A 354 7.53 -0.16 -12.12
CA MET A 354 8.60 -0.21 -11.12
C MET A 354 8.74 -1.59 -10.47
N ALA A 355 7.62 -2.24 -10.09
CA ALA A 355 7.65 -3.57 -9.49
C ALA A 355 8.22 -4.63 -10.46
N SER A 356 7.85 -4.55 -11.74
CA SER A 356 8.39 -5.41 -12.80
C SER A 356 9.91 -5.20 -12.98
N ASP A 357 10.35 -3.95 -13.05
CA ASP A 357 11.77 -3.61 -13.25
C ASP A 357 12.63 -4.09 -12.08
N ILE A 358 12.16 -3.91 -10.83
CA ILE A 358 12.83 -4.41 -9.62
C ILE A 358 12.97 -5.94 -9.65
N GLN A 359 11.89 -6.66 -9.98
CA GLN A 359 11.95 -8.12 -10.06
C GLN A 359 12.89 -8.62 -11.18
N SER A 360 12.96 -7.91 -12.31
CA SER A 360 13.87 -8.26 -13.42
C SER A 360 15.34 -8.08 -13.02
N THR A 361 15.65 -7.00 -12.30
CA THR A 361 17.01 -6.69 -11.83
C THR A 361 17.47 -7.69 -10.78
N ALA A 362 16.59 -8.04 -9.83
CA ALA A 362 16.88 -9.06 -8.83
C ALA A 362 17.16 -10.43 -9.46
N CYS A 363 16.43 -10.80 -10.52
CA CYS A 363 16.66 -12.04 -11.25
C CYS A 363 18.05 -12.06 -11.93
N ARG A 364 18.41 -10.97 -12.63
CA ARG A 364 19.72 -10.85 -13.29
C ARG A 364 20.87 -10.91 -12.29
N LEU A 365 20.72 -10.27 -11.14
CA LEU A 365 21.74 -10.28 -10.10
C LEU A 365 21.99 -11.70 -9.60
N LYS A 366 20.90 -12.46 -9.37
CA LYS A 366 20.99 -13.86 -8.95
C LYS A 366 21.70 -14.74 -9.98
N ASP A 367 21.34 -14.62 -11.25
CA ASP A 367 21.93 -15.42 -12.32
C ASP A 367 23.44 -15.14 -12.43
N LEU A 368 23.85 -13.87 -12.35
CA LEU A 368 25.26 -13.47 -12.37
C LEU A 368 26.03 -14.01 -11.17
N THR A 369 25.44 -13.99 -9.97
CA THR A 369 26.09 -14.56 -8.77
C THR A 369 26.32 -16.06 -8.89
N GLN A 370 25.36 -16.78 -9.47
CA GLN A 370 25.47 -18.23 -9.67
C GLN A 370 26.54 -18.58 -10.72
N GLU A 371 26.65 -17.80 -11.79
CA GLU A 371 27.69 -17.97 -12.81
C GLU A 371 29.10 -17.73 -12.23
N LEU A 372 29.26 -16.68 -11.41
CA LEU A 372 30.53 -16.39 -10.73
C LEU A 372 30.96 -17.50 -9.76
N GLU A 373 30.02 -18.10 -9.02
CA GLU A 373 30.31 -19.23 -8.14
C GLU A 373 30.81 -20.45 -8.93
N HIS A 374 30.15 -20.79 -10.03
CA HIS A 374 30.52 -21.91 -10.89
C HIS A 374 31.91 -21.73 -11.53
N ASP A 375 32.21 -20.53 -12.02
CA ASP A 375 33.51 -20.25 -12.62
C ASP A 375 34.64 -20.21 -11.59
N ARG A 376 34.35 -19.75 -10.37
CA ARG A 376 35.29 -19.84 -9.24
C ARG A 376 35.61 -21.29 -8.89
N GLU A 377 34.61 -22.17 -8.84
CA GLU A 377 34.81 -23.59 -8.54
C GLU A 377 35.68 -24.28 -9.61
N LYS A 378 35.44 -24.01 -10.90
CA LYS A 378 36.29 -24.53 -11.98
C LYS A 378 37.73 -24.04 -11.88
N ALA A 379 37.93 -22.76 -11.59
CA ALA A 379 39.26 -22.18 -11.42
C ALA A 379 40.02 -22.87 -10.27
N ASP A 380 39.31 -23.17 -9.17
CA ASP A 380 39.86 -23.86 -8.02
C ASP A 380 40.28 -25.30 -8.32
N ILE A 381 39.47 -26.05 -9.09
CA ILE A 381 39.79 -27.41 -9.54
C ILE A 381 41.04 -27.41 -10.43
N LEU A 382 41.10 -26.52 -11.43
CA LEU A 382 42.23 -26.44 -12.36
C LEU A 382 43.54 -26.07 -11.65
N LEU A 383 43.49 -25.14 -10.69
CA LEU A 383 44.69 -24.76 -9.94
C LEU A 383 45.23 -25.92 -9.09
N GLY A 384 44.34 -26.73 -8.52
CA GLY A 384 44.69 -27.94 -7.76
C GLY A 384 45.29 -29.07 -8.59
N GLN A 385 45.10 -29.07 -9.92
CA GLN A 385 45.76 -30.03 -10.83
C GLN A 385 47.20 -29.62 -11.18
N ILE A 386 47.53 -28.33 -11.07
CA ILE A 386 48.86 -27.79 -11.44
C ILE A 386 49.79 -27.75 -10.22
N PHE A 387 49.27 -27.42 -9.04
CA PHE A 387 50.07 -27.29 -7.82
C PHE A 387 49.53 -28.17 -6.70
N PRO A 388 50.41 -28.67 -5.80
CA PRO A 388 49.96 -29.24 -4.53
C PRO A 388 49.03 -28.27 -3.80
N LYS A 389 47.97 -28.78 -3.16
CA LYS A 389 46.89 -27.97 -2.54
C LYS A 389 47.41 -26.83 -1.65
N CYS A 390 48.47 -27.05 -0.87
CA CYS A 390 49.05 -26.01 -0.02
C CYS A 390 49.72 -24.87 -0.81
N ILE A 391 50.38 -25.20 -1.93
CA ILE A 391 51.00 -24.22 -2.83
C ILE A 391 49.91 -23.50 -3.63
N ALA A 392 48.86 -24.21 -4.09
CA ALA A 392 47.70 -23.63 -4.75
C ALA A 392 46.99 -22.59 -3.87
N ASN A 393 46.74 -22.91 -2.60
CA ASN A 393 46.12 -21.98 -1.65
C ASN A 393 47.01 -20.76 -1.36
N GLN A 394 48.31 -20.96 -1.15
CA GLN A 394 49.25 -19.85 -0.98
C GLN A 394 49.32 -18.95 -2.23
N MET A 395 49.21 -19.53 -3.42
CA MET A 395 49.16 -18.78 -4.68
C MET A 395 47.87 -17.96 -4.81
N LYS A 396 46.71 -18.50 -4.38
CA LYS A 396 45.43 -17.76 -4.35
C LYS A 396 45.47 -16.57 -3.39
N GLU A 397 46.13 -16.72 -2.25
CA GLU A 397 46.19 -15.68 -1.21
C GLU A 397 47.23 -14.60 -1.50
N ASN A 398 48.43 -14.98 -1.96
CA ASN A 398 49.58 -14.08 -1.98
C ASN A 398 50.15 -13.81 -3.39
N ASN A 399 49.56 -14.35 -4.46
CA ASN A 399 50.02 -14.26 -5.87
C ASN A 399 51.46 -14.74 -6.14
N ALA A 400 52.21 -15.14 -5.12
CA ALA A 400 53.57 -15.65 -5.20
C ALA A 400 53.84 -16.59 -4.02
N VAL A 401 54.68 -17.60 -4.27
CA VAL A 401 55.10 -18.56 -3.25
C VAL A 401 56.63 -18.46 -3.11
N PRO A 402 57.16 -17.98 -1.96
CA PRO A 402 58.59 -17.80 -1.77
C PRO A 402 59.32 -19.15 -1.76
N ALA A 403 60.57 -19.15 -2.22
CA ALA A 403 61.42 -20.34 -2.15
C ALA A 403 61.68 -20.71 -0.69
N LYS A 404 61.52 -21.99 -0.36
CA LYS A 404 61.69 -22.54 0.99
C LYS A 404 62.81 -23.57 1.01
N TYR A 405 63.66 -23.47 2.04
CA TYR A 405 64.69 -24.46 2.33
C TYR A 405 64.11 -25.65 3.09
N PHE A 406 64.45 -26.86 2.66
CA PHE A 406 64.06 -28.12 3.28
C PHE A 406 65.32 -28.90 3.64
N GLY A 407 65.56 -29.11 4.94
CA GLY A 407 66.78 -29.75 5.43
C GLY A 407 66.81 -31.29 5.28
N LYS A 408 65.65 -31.92 5.16
CA LYS A 408 65.49 -33.38 5.10
C LYS A 408 64.51 -33.75 3.99
N VAL A 409 65.04 -34.13 2.84
CA VAL A 409 64.26 -34.47 1.64
C VAL A 409 64.89 -35.69 0.98
N THR A 410 64.05 -36.59 0.46
CA THR A 410 64.51 -37.67 -0.41
C THR A 410 63.97 -37.46 -1.82
N VAL A 411 64.89 -37.44 -2.78
CA VAL A 411 64.62 -37.28 -4.21
C VAL A 411 64.82 -38.61 -4.91
N MET A 412 63.87 -38.99 -5.74
CA MET A 412 63.95 -40.15 -6.62
C MET A 412 63.87 -39.73 -8.08
N PHE A 413 64.82 -40.23 -8.86
CA PHE A 413 64.75 -40.25 -10.30
C PHE A 413 64.56 -41.68 -10.77
N SER A 414 63.61 -41.87 -11.68
CA SER A 414 63.39 -43.13 -12.38
C SER A 414 63.48 -42.86 -13.88
N SER A 415 64.15 -43.73 -14.64
CA SER A 415 64.03 -43.69 -16.10
C SER A 415 63.84 -45.07 -16.72
N ILE A 416 63.29 -45.04 -17.93
CA ILE A 416 63.19 -46.22 -18.79
C ILE A 416 64.56 -46.50 -19.43
N VAL A 417 65.06 -47.73 -19.25
CA VAL A 417 66.33 -48.17 -19.85
C VAL A 417 66.14 -48.37 -21.35
N GLY A 418 67.02 -47.77 -22.16
CA GLY A 418 66.94 -47.86 -23.63
C GLY A 418 65.80 -47.02 -24.24
N PHE A 419 65.27 -46.03 -23.52
CA PHE A 419 64.17 -45.18 -24.00
C PHE A 419 64.47 -44.50 -25.36
N ALA A 420 65.71 -44.11 -25.60
CA ALA A 420 66.12 -43.52 -26.89
C ALA A 420 65.95 -44.51 -28.05
N ASP A 421 66.33 -45.77 -27.86
CA ASP A 421 66.19 -46.81 -28.87
C ASP A 421 64.71 -47.19 -29.08
N ILE A 422 63.97 -47.32 -27.97
CA ILE A 422 62.53 -47.62 -27.97
C ILE A 422 61.74 -46.50 -28.69
N SER A 423 62.07 -45.25 -28.41
CA SER A 423 61.38 -44.10 -29.03
C SER A 423 61.77 -43.90 -30.49
N ALA A 424 62.99 -44.25 -30.91
CA ALA A 424 63.42 -44.24 -32.31
C ALA A 424 62.73 -45.31 -33.17
N MET A 425 62.29 -46.42 -32.56
CA MET A 425 61.60 -47.52 -33.24
C MET A 425 60.07 -47.33 -33.33
N MET A 426 59.51 -46.28 -32.71
CA MET A 426 58.06 -46.06 -32.60
C MET A 426 57.63 -44.75 -33.26
N SER A 427 56.36 -44.69 -33.69
CA SER A 427 55.78 -43.41 -34.07
C SER A 427 55.70 -42.47 -32.85
N PRO A 428 55.93 -41.16 -33.01
CA PRO A 428 55.86 -40.21 -31.90
C PRO A 428 54.54 -40.27 -31.12
N ARG A 429 53.41 -40.51 -31.80
CA ARG A 429 52.10 -40.70 -31.17
C ARG A 429 52.09 -41.90 -30.22
N LEU A 430 52.63 -43.04 -30.67
CA LEU A 430 52.68 -44.26 -29.87
C LEU A 430 53.59 -44.10 -28.65
N VAL A 431 54.71 -43.37 -28.79
CA VAL A 431 55.60 -43.05 -27.65
C VAL A 431 54.84 -42.26 -26.57
N VAL A 432 54.07 -41.25 -26.99
CA VAL A 432 53.25 -40.44 -26.07
C VAL A 432 52.17 -41.29 -25.40
N ASP A 433 51.48 -42.16 -26.13
CA ASP A 433 50.46 -43.04 -25.56
C ASP A 433 51.03 -44.04 -24.53
N VAL A 434 52.22 -44.60 -24.79
CA VAL A 434 52.91 -45.49 -23.85
C VAL A 434 53.35 -44.73 -22.59
N LEU A 435 53.91 -43.53 -22.74
CA LEU A 435 54.29 -42.69 -21.61
C LEU A 435 53.07 -42.27 -20.78
N ASN A 436 51.98 -41.84 -21.41
CA ASN A 436 50.76 -41.45 -20.72
C ASN A 436 50.17 -42.62 -19.92
N ARG A 437 50.12 -43.84 -20.47
CA ARG A 437 49.65 -45.02 -19.73
C ARG A 437 50.56 -45.37 -18.56
N LEU A 438 51.87 -45.36 -18.77
CA LEU A 438 52.84 -45.66 -17.72
C LEU A 438 52.76 -44.63 -16.59
N TYR A 439 52.73 -43.34 -16.94
CA TYR A 439 52.65 -42.25 -15.98
C TYR A 439 51.29 -42.14 -15.29
N HIS A 440 50.19 -42.49 -15.96
CA HIS A 440 48.89 -42.61 -15.30
C HIS A 440 48.90 -43.67 -14.19
N ILE A 441 49.52 -44.83 -14.45
CA ILE A 441 49.69 -45.85 -13.42
C ILE A 441 50.63 -45.35 -12.31
N PHE A 442 51.73 -44.69 -12.64
CA PHE A 442 52.62 -44.10 -11.63
C PHE A 442 51.92 -43.05 -10.78
N ASP A 443 51.13 -42.16 -11.39
CA ASP A 443 50.33 -41.14 -10.71
C ASP A 443 49.34 -41.80 -9.73
N SER A 444 48.62 -42.84 -10.17
CA SER A 444 47.71 -43.59 -9.28
C SER A 444 48.40 -44.28 -8.11
N VAL A 445 49.66 -44.67 -8.27
CA VAL A 445 50.47 -45.27 -7.20
C VAL A 445 50.98 -44.20 -6.24
N ILE A 446 51.29 -42.99 -6.72
CA ILE A 446 51.76 -41.88 -5.89
C ILE A 446 50.67 -41.43 -4.91
N ASP A 447 49.40 -41.46 -5.30
CA ASP A 447 48.27 -41.05 -4.44
C ASP A 447 48.21 -41.84 -3.11
N ASP A 448 48.81 -43.04 -3.05
CA ASP A 448 48.89 -43.88 -1.84
C ASP A 448 50.05 -43.51 -0.90
N TYR A 449 50.97 -42.62 -1.30
CA TYR A 449 52.19 -42.27 -0.56
C TYR A 449 52.31 -40.76 -0.32
N ASP A 450 53.05 -40.35 0.71
CA ASP A 450 53.35 -38.93 0.97
C ASP A 450 54.49 -38.44 0.07
N VAL A 451 54.20 -38.36 -1.23
CA VAL A 451 55.16 -38.06 -2.28
C VAL A 451 54.58 -37.03 -3.25
N THR A 452 55.37 -36.01 -3.56
CA THR A 452 55.01 -34.98 -4.54
C THR A 452 55.72 -35.24 -5.87
N LYS A 453 54.94 -35.31 -6.95
CA LYS A 453 55.47 -35.29 -8.33
C LYS A 453 56.02 -33.89 -8.64
N VAL A 454 57.25 -33.83 -9.14
CA VAL A 454 57.90 -32.54 -9.45
C VAL A 454 57.95 -32.31 -10.96
N GLU A 455 58.59 -33.22 -11.69
CA GLU A 455 58.76 -33.08 -13.13
C GLU A 455 58.85 -34.44 -13.82
N SER A 456 58.44 -34.49 -15.08
CA SER A 456 58.64 -35.64 -15.96
C SER A 456 59.16 -35.13 -17.30
N THR A 457 60.37 -35.54 -17.67
CA THR A 457 61.03 -35.09 -18.90
C THR A 457 61.42 -36.31 -19.73
N GLY A 458 60.72 -36.51 -20.84
CA GLY A 458 60.93 -37.67 -21.72
C GLY A 458 60.61 -38.99 -21.01
N GLY A 459 61.59 -39.88 -20.91
CA GLY A 459 61.48 -41.16 -20.20
C GLY A 459 61.89 -41.09 -18.73
N VAL A 460 62.14 -39.89 -18.18
CA VAL A 460 62.58 -39.65 -16.79
C VAL A 460 61.42 -39.14 -15.94
N TYR A 461 61.29 -39.68 -14.74
CA TYR A 461 60.22 -39.41 -13.80
C TYR A 461 60.81 -39.02 -12.44
N GLN A 462 60.50 -37.81 -11.98
CA GLN A 462 61.04 -37.25 -10.74
C GLN A 462 59.94 -37.07 -9.69
N VAL A 463 60.19 -37.63 -8.51
CA VAL A 463 59.32 -37.50 -7.35
C VAL A 463 60.13 -37.23 -6.10
N VAL A 464 59.50 -36.55 -5.15
CA VAL A 464 60.17 -36.08 -3.95
C VAL A 464 59.26 -36.24 -2.74
N SER A 465 59.83 -36.64 -1.60
CA SER A 465 59.13 -36.67 -0.31
C SER A 465 59.85 -35.79 0.71
N GLY A 466 59.10 -35.24 1.66
CA GLY A 466 59.57 -34.23 2.62
C GLY A 466 59.35 -32.78 2.17
N LEU A 467 58.67 -32.58 1.04
CA LEU A 467 58.16 -31.29 0.55
C LEU A 467 56.83 -31.49 -0.21
N PRO A 468 55.96 -30.48 -0.34
CA PRO A 468 56.08 -29.11 0.20
C PRO A 468 55.90 -29.02 1.73
N SER A 469 55.41 -30.09 2.35
CA SER A 469 55.31 -30.27 3.80
C SER A 469 56.37 -31.25 4.29
N THR A 470 57.04 -30.92 5.38
CA THR A 470 58.07 -31.79 5.98
C THR A 470 57.43 -32.96 6.72
N ASN A 471 57.89 -34.18 6.50
CA ASN A 471 57.33 -35.39 7.11
C ASN A 471 58.30 -36.13 8.07
N GLY A 472 59.27 -35.40 8.63
CA GLY A 472 60.24 -35.95 9.58
C GLY A 472 61.32 -36.77 8.88
N ASP A 473 61.58 -38.00 9.34
CA ASP A 473 62.49 -38.95 8.68
C ASP A 473 61.75 -39.96 7.78
N ARG A 474 60.43 -39.83 7.63
CA ARG A 474 59.61 -40.74 6.80
C ARG A 474 59.85 -40.57 5.31
N HIS A 475 60.35 -39.43 4.84
CA HIS A 475 60.58 -39.15 3.42
C HIS A 475 61.38 -40.24 2.70
N ALA A 476 62.34 -40.87 3.38
CA ALA A 476 63.14 -41.92 2.78
C ALA A 476 62.34 -43.23 2.62
N ASP A 477 61.52 -43.58 3.61
CA ASP A 477 60.66 -44.78 3.60
C ASP A 477 59.60 -44.69 2.51
N GLU A 478 58.93 -43.53 2.39
CA GLU A 478 57.91 -43.26 1.38
C GLU A 478 58.48 -43.44 -0.02
N ILE A 479 59.66 -42.84 -0.27
CA ILE A 479 60.35 -42.95 -1.56
C ILE A 479 60.87 -44.37 -1.81
N ALA A 480 61.43 -45.05 -0.80
CA ALA A 480 61.94 -46.41 -0.97
C ALA A 480 60.82 -47.42 -1.25
N SER A 481 59.68 -47.28 -0.56
CA SER A 481 58.48 -48.10 -0.78
C SER A 481 57.91 -47.83 -2.18
N LEU A 482 57.81 -46.55 -2.57
CA LEU A 482 57.39 -46.14 -3.91
C LEU A 482 58.33 -46.70 -5.00
N ALA A 483 59.65 -46.63 -4.79
CA ALA A 483 60.65 -47.13 -5.74
C ALA A 483 60.51 -48.65 -5.96
N LEU A 484 60.31 -49.43 -4.89
CA LEU A 484 60.04 -50.86 -4.98
C LEU A 484 58.72 -51.15 -5.72
N ARG A 485 57.68 -50.36 -5.45
CA ARG A 485 56.38 -50.47 -6.13
C ARG A 485 56.50 -50.11 -7.62
N PHE A 486 57.27 -49.07 -7.97
CA PHE A 486 57.55 -48.68 -9.35
C PHE A 486 58.28 -49.77 -10.11
N LEU A 487 59.26 -50.45 -9.50
CA LEU A 487 59.90 -51.62 -10.11
C LEU A 487 58.92 -52.79 -10.31
N ALA A 488 58.01 -53.04 -9.36
CA ALA A 488 57.00 -54.08 -9.49
C ALA A 488 55.99 -53.78 -10.62
N VAL A 489 55.52 -52.52 -10.69
CA VAL A 489 54.64 -52.04 -11.77
C VAL A 489 55.36 -52.10 -13.11
N GLY A 490 56.61 -51.63 -13.21
CA GLY A 490 57.39 -51.66 -14.44
C GLY A 490 57.62 -53.09 -14.98
N LYS A 491 57.81 -54.07 -14.09
CA LYS A 491 57.93 -55.50 -14.47
C LYS A 491 56.63 -56.08 -15.02
N ASN A 492 55.49 -55.67 -14.49
CA ASN A 492 54.16 -56.15 -14.88
C ASN A 492 53.51 -55.28 -15.97
N PHE A 493 54.13 -54.16 -16.32
CA PHE A 493 53.66 -53.27 -17.38
C PHE A 493 53.90 -53.94 -18.74
N ASN A 494 52.81 -54.37 -19.36
CA ASN A 494 52.84 -54.87 -20.72
C ASN A 494 52.36 -53.76 -21.67
N PRO A 495 53.26 -53.11 -22.43
CA PRO A 495 52.81 -52.25 -23.50
C PRO A 495 52.18 -53.17 -24.55
N LEU A 496 50.84 -53.22 -24.62
CA LEU A 496 50.05 -54.05 -25.53
C LEU A 496 50.47 -53.96 -27.03
N LEU A 497 51.33 -53.01 -27.38
CA LEU A 497 51.82 -52.72 -28.73
C LEU A 497 53.31 -53.06 -28.97
N VAL A 498 54.07 -53.55 -27.99
CA VAL A 498 55.52 -53.81 -28.15
C VAL A 498 55.96 -55.01 -27.32
N SER A 499 56.60 -56.01 -27.92
CA SER A 499 57.13 -57.19 -27.22
C SER A 499 58.40 -56.90 -26.37
N CYS A 500 58.58 -55.67 -25.88
CA CYS A 500 59.70 -55.29 -25.02
C CYS A 500 59.22 -55.09 -23.56
N LYS A 501 59.85 -55.78 -22.61
CA LYS A 501 59.63 -55.52 -21.19
C LYS A 501 60.25 -54.17 -20.82
N ILE A 502 59.45 -53.25 -20.26
CA ILE A 502 59.98 -51.99 -19.73
C ILE A 502 60.87 -52.32 -18.54
N ARG A 503 62.12 -51.86 -18.61
CA ARG A 503 63.08 -51.97 -17.49
C ARG A 503 63.32 -50.56 -16.97
N LEU A 504 63.21 -50.41 -15.65
CA LEU A 504 63.42 -49.12 -15.00
C LEU A 504 64.78 -49.12 -14.31
N ARG A 505 65.46 -47.98 -14.33
CA ARG A 505 66.59 -47.70 -13.46
C ARG A 505 66.18 -46.60 -12.50
N ILE A 506 66.44 -46.79 -11.22
CA ILE A 506 66.03 -45.85 -10.17
C ILE A 506 67.25 -45.42 -9.37
N GLY A 507 67.36 -44.11 -9.13
CA GLY A 507 68.35 -43.48 -8.26
C GLY A 507 67.66 -42.73 -7.13
N VAL A 508 68.12 -42.94 -5.89
CA VAL A 508 67.55 -42.30 -4.69
C VAL A 508 68.65 -41.65 -3.86
N HIS A 509 68.44 -40.38 -3.51
CA HIS A 509 69.33 -39.64 -2.63
C HIS A 509 68.55 -38.85 -1.59
N THR A 510 69.12 -38.77 -0.39
CA THR A 510 68.60 -37.97 0.72
C THR A 510 69.56 -36.81 1.02
N GLY A 511 69.04 -35.60 1.07
CA GLY A 511 69.80 -34.40 1.41
C GLY A 511 68.95 -33.13 1.40
N PRO A 512 69.56 -31.97 1.72
CA PRO A 512 68.85 -30.70 1.74
C PRO A 512 68.58 -30.15 0.33
N CYS A 513 67.43 -29.52 0.14
CA CYS A 513 67.08 -28.85 -1.11
C CYS A 513 66.29 -27.55 -0.87
N VAL A 514 66.17 -26.73 -1.91
CA VAL A 514 65.31 -25.54 -1.92
C VAL A 514 64.19 -25.78 -2.92
N ALA A 515 62.93 -25.56 -2.54
CA ALA A 515 61.82 -25.67 -3.47
C ALA A 515 60.98 -24.39 -3.51
N GLY A 516 60.49 -24.03 -4.69
CA GLY A 516 59.76 -22.78 -4.90
C GLY A 516 59.09 -22.73 -6.26
N VAL A 517 58.17 -21.77 -6.42
CA VAL A 517 57.50 -21.53 -7.70
C VAL A 517 58.34 -20.58 -8.55
N VAL A 518 58.68 -20.99 -9.76
CA VAL A 518 59.47 -20.19 -10.71
C VAL A 518 58.63 -19.89 -11.96
N GLY A 519 58.75 -18.66 -12.46
CA GLY A 519 58.02 -18.17 -13.63
C GLY A 519 56.77 -17.38 -13.28
N TYR A 520 56.57 -16.23 -13.94
CA TYR A 520 55.42 -15.34 -13.72
C TYR A 520 54.21 -15.77 -14.55
N ASN A 521 54.37 -15.90 -15.87
CA ASN A 521 53.28 -16.27 -16.79
C ASN A 521 52.98 -17.79 -16.83
N ARG A 522 53.97 -18.62 -16.48
CA ARG A 522 53.86 -20.09 -16.45
C ARG A 522 54.53 -20.62 -15.18
N PRO A 523 53.89 -20.43 -14.01
CA PRO A 523 54.47 -20.82 -12.73
C PRO A 523 54.62 -22.34 -12.67
N ARG A 524 55.78 -22.81 -12.21
CA ARG A 524 56.07 -24.22 -11.99
C ARG A 524 56.76 -24.41 -10.65
N TYR A 525 56.37 -25.44 -9.92
CA TYR A 525 56.98 -25.77 -8.65
C TYR A 525 58.25 -26.60 -8.88
N TYR A 526 59.41 -25.98 -8.66
CA TYR A 526 60.72 -26.59 -8.89
C TYR A 526 61.42 -26.93 -7.58
N VAL A 527 62.24 -27.97 -7.64
CA VAL A 527 63.15 -28.37 -6.56
C VAL A 527 64.59 -28.20 -7.05
N PHE A 528 65.38 -27.42 -6.31
CA PHE A 528 66.76 -27.07 -6.60
C PHE A 528 67.72 -27.58 -5.53
N GLY A 529 68.97 -27.85 -5.92
CA GLY A 529 70.06 -28.12 -5.00
C GLY A 529 70.94 -29.29 -5.42
N HIS A 530 72.07 -29.43 -4.75
CA HIS A 530 73.03 -30.50 -5.01
C HIS A 530 72.41 -31.90 -4.87
N THR A 531 71.41 -32.03 -3.98
CA THR A 531 70.66 -33.27 -3.77
C THR A 531 69.95 -33.77 -5.03
N VAL A 532 69.40 -32.88 -5.87
CA VAL A 532 68.73 -33.25 -7.12
C VAL A 532 69.75 -33.80 -8.13
N ASN A 533 70.88 -33.11 -8.28
CA ASN A 533 71.96 -33.52 -9.19
C ASN A 533 72.55 -34.88 -8.81
N ILE A 534 72.75 -35.14 -7.51
CA ILE A 534 73.22 -36.44 -7.02
C ILE A 534 72.19 -37.54 -7.32
N ALA A 535 70.90 -37.30 -7.05
CA ALA A 535 69.84 -38.28 -7.31
C ALA A 535 69.76 -38.64 -8.81
N GLN A 536 69.86 -37.64 -9.69
CA GLN A 536 69.90 -37.82 -11.14
C GLN A 536 71.13 -38.63 -11.58
N LYS A 537 72.31 -38.36 -10.98
CA LYS A 537 73.53 -39.11 -11.30
C LYS A 537 73.47 -40.57 -10.83
N LEU A 538 72.86 -40.83 -9.68
CA LEU A 538 72.60 -42.18 -9.18
C LEU A 538 71.66 -42.94 -10.11
N GLU A 539 70.62 -42.29 -10.64
CA GLU A 539 69.72 -42.90 -11.63
C GLU A 539 70.49 -43.26 -12.91
N ALA A 540 71.28 -42.32 -13.43
CA ALA A 540 72.03 -42.51 -14.68
C ALA A 540 73.07 -43.64 -14.61
N THR A 541 73.61 -43.91 -13.41
CA THR A 541 74.62 -44.96 -13.15
C THR A 541 74.02 -46.26 -12.60
N SER A 542 72.70 -46.29 -12.39
CA SER A 542 71.98 -47.46 -11.87
C SER A 542 71.83 -48.54 -12.94
N GLU A 543 71.68 -49.79 -12.49
CA GLU A 543 71.46 -50.94 -13.36
C GLU A 543 69.98 -51.13 -13.67
N ALA A 544 69.70 -51.79 -14.80
CA ALA A 544 68.35 -52.11 -15.20
C ALA A 544 67.63 -52.96 -14.13
N ASN A 545 66.43 -52.55 -13.75
CA ASN A 545 65.58 -53.12 -12.70
C ASN A 545 66.20 -53.13 -11.30
N ARG A 546 67.13 -52.21 -11.02
CA ARG A 546 67.67 -52.00 -9.68
C ARG A 546 67.43 -50.57 -9.19
N ILE A 547 67.45 -50.42 -7.87
CA ILE A 547 67.34 -49.14 -7.17
C ILE A 547 68.70 -48.86 -6.54
N GLN A 548 69.39 -47.84 -7.04
CA GLN A 548 70.65 -47.39 -6.49
C GLN A 548 70.39 -46.27 -5.47
N VAL A 549 70.88 -46.45 -4.25
CA VAL A 549 70.70 -45.48 -3.16
C VAL A 549 72.05 -44.95 -2.68
N SER A 550 72.08 -43.66 -2.33
CA SER A 550 73.28 -43.04 -1.74
C SER A 550 73.51 -43.53 -0.30
N CYS A 551 74.71 -43.28 0.23
CA CYS A 551 75.02 -43.57 1.65
C CYS A 551 74.08 -42.82 2.62
N GLN A 552 73.72 -41.57 2.32
CA GLN A 552 72.80 -40.76 3.11
C GLN A 552 71.39 -41.38 3.13
N ALA A 553 70.86 -41.76 1.96
CA ALA A 553 69.56 -42.42 1.87
C ALA A 553 69.57 -43.76 2.60
N MET A 554 70.63 -44.55 2.42
CA MET A 554 70.82 -45.80 3.15
C MET A 554 70.80 -45.60 4.67
N ARG A 555 71.50 -44.60 5.20
CA ARG A 555 71.52 -44.33 6.65
C ARG A 555 70.15 -43.97 7.18
N THR A 556 69.41 -43.12 6.47
CA THR A 556 68.04 -42.77 6.86
C THR A 556 67.14 -44.00 6.88
N LEU A 557 67.20 -44.85 5.85
CA LEU A 557 66.44 -46.10 5.77
C LEU A 557 66.82 -47.10 6.87
N THR A 558 68.13 -47.28 7.12
CA THR A 558 68.64 -48.21 8.13
C THR A 558 68.31 -47.75 9.54
N SER A 559 68.29 -46.43 9.79
CA SER A 559 67.95 -45.88 11.11
C SER A 559 66.50 -46.15 11.53
N ARG A 560 65.59 -46.33 10.56
CA ARG A 560 64.17 -46.59 10.78
C ARG A 560 63.84 -48.09 10.75
N GLY A 561 64.67 -48.89 10.08
CA GLY A 561 64.51 -50.34 9.95
C GLY A 561 63.55 -50.73 8.82
N GLY A 562 63.48 -52.04 8.51
CA GLY A 562 62.51 -52.58 7.55
C GLY A 562 62.93 -52.58 6.07
N PHE A 563 64.14 -52.13 5.73
CA PHE A 563 64.67 -52.22 4.35
C PHE A 563 66.00 -52.96 4.29
N THR A 564 66.15 -53.83 3.28
CA THR A 564 67.39 -54.57 3.02
C THR A 564 68.19 -53.90 1.92
N VAL A 565 69.40 -53.48 2.25
CA VAL A 565 70.34 -52.80 1.36
C VAL A 565 71.66 -53.56 1.29
N THR A 566 72.27 -53.63 0.11
CA THR A 566 73.58 -54.29 -0.10
C THR A 566 74.58 -53.32 -0.72
N PRO A 567 75.85 -53.29 -0.28
CA PRO A 567 76.86 -52.39 -0.85
C PRO A 567 77.14 -52.72 -2.33
N ARG A 568 77.36 -51.69 -3.15
CA ARG A 568 77.75 -51.81 -4.56
C ARG A 568 79.28 -51.77 -4.68
N THR A 569 79.88 -52.84 -5.20
CA THR A 569 81.33 -53.02 -5.30
C THR A 569 81.98 -52.26 -6.47
N ASP A 570 81.22 -51.92 -7.51
CA ASP A 570 81.67 -51.37 -8.80
C ASP A 570 81.18 -49.92 -9.04
N THR A 571 81.26 -49.05 -8.04
CA THR A 571 80.66 -47.70 -8.18
C THR A 571 81.41 -46.85 -9.24
N PRO A 572 80.73 -46.29 -10.26
CA PRO A 572 81.36 -45.50 -11.31
C PRO A 572 82.07 -44.22 -10.81
N LEU A 573 83.22 -43.88 -11.42
CA LEU A 573 84.06 -42.73 -11.05
C LEU A 573 83.28 -41.40 -11.04
N ALA A 574 82.30 -41.27 -11.92
CA ALA A 574 81.47 -40.07 -12.07
C ALA A 574 80.57 -39.73 -10.86
N ILE A 575 80.34 -40.66 -9.92
CA ILE A 575 79.64 -40.38 -8.65
C ILE A 575 80.64 -39.87 -7.59
N LYS A 576 81.89 -40.35 -7.65
CA LYS A 576 82.96 -39.98 -6.72
C LYS A 576 83.34 -38.49 -6.89
N ASP A 577 83.39 -38.01 -8.13
CA ASP A 577 83.70 -36.61 -8.46
C ASP A 577 82.60 -35.63 -8.03
N LEU A 578 81.35 -36.08 -7.94
CA LEU A 578 80.20 -35.26 -7.55
C LEU A 578 80.02 -35.17 -6.01
N MET A 579 80.67 -36.07 -5.26
CA MET A 579 80.56 -36.17 -3.80
C MET A 579 81.92 -36.37 -3.10
N PRO A 580 82.98 -35.61 -3.43
CA PRO A 580 84.33 -35.89 -2.95
C PRO A 580 84.44 -35.94 -1.41
N ASP A 581 83.65 -35.12 -0.70
CA ASP A 581 83.72 -34.98 0.76
C ASP A 581 82.75 -35.90 1.55
N ILE A 582 81.78 -36.52 0.88
CA ILE A 582 80.70 -37.29 1.54
C ILE A 582 80.54 -38.71 0.95
N TYR A 583 81.39 -39.07 0.00
CA TYR A 583 81.36 -40.36 -0.67
C TYR A 583 81.83 -41.50 0.26
N LYS A 584 80.89 -42.38 0.64
CA LYS A 584 81.17 -43.64 1.34
C LYS A 584 80.56 -44.85 0.62
N GLY A 585 80.58 -44.81 -0.72
CA GLY A 585 80.00 -45.83 -1.59
C GLY A 585 78.50 -45.65 -1.86
N THR A 586 77.98 -46.49 -2.76
CA THR A 586 76.55 -46.59 -3.10
C THR A 586 76.01 -47.99 -2.77
N TYR A 587 74.69 -48.11 -2.65
CA TYR A 587 74.03 -49.35 -2.21
C TYR A 587 72.89 -49.72 -3.16
N TRP A 588 72.61 -51.00 -3.27
CA TRP A 588 71.40 -51.52 -3.90
C TRP A 588 70.32 -51.70 -2.86
N LEU A 589 69.14 -51.10 -3.07
CA LEU A 589 67.94 -51.41 -2.30
C LEU A 589 67.28 -52.66 -2.90
N ILE A 590 67.14 -53.72 -2.09
CA ILE A 590 66.71 -55.04 -2.56
C ILE A 590 65.23 -55.28 -2.28
N SER A 591 64.82 -55.10 -1.02
CA SER A 591 63.46 -55.40 -0.58
C SER A 591 63.12 -54.64 0.70
N GLN A 592 61.81 -54.53 0.96
CA GLN A 592 61.27 -54.12 2.24
C GLN A 592 60.91 -55.38 3.03
N GLN A 593 61.41 -55.53 4.25
CA GLN A 593 60.92 -56.52 5.19
C GLN A 593 59.55 -56.05 5.65
N GLN A 594 58.49 -56.81 5.33
CA GLN A 594 57.16 -56.50 5.85
C GLN A 594 57.21 -56.52 7.38
N PRO A 595 56.75 -55.45 8.07
CA PRO A 595 56.34 -55.61 9.45
C PRO A 595 55.18 -56.61 9.46
N SER A 596 55.29 -57.67 10.25
CA SER A 596 54.20 -58.63 10.47
C SER A 596 53.04 -57.93 11.17
N GLN A 597 52.03 -57.50 10.41
CA GLN A 597 50.70 -57.13 10.91
C GLN A 597 49.59 -57.49 9.90
N PRO A 598 48.37 -57.77 10.38
CA PRO A 598 47.43 -58.72 9.78
C PRO A 598 46.70 -58.19 8.54
N ALA A 599 46.18 -59.12 7.76
CA ALA A 599 45.45 -58.89 6.53
C ALA A 599 44.21 -58.02 6.74
N GLU A 600 44.20 -56.83 6.14
CA GLU A 600 42.98 -56.09 5.81
C GLU A 600 42.99 -55.68 4.34
N GLU A 601 41.82 -55.83 3.74
CA GLU A 601 41.48 -55.83 2.32
C GLU A 601 42.03 -54.65 1.53
N LYS A 602 42.88 -54.94 0.53
CA LYS A 602 43.08 -54.02 -0.60
C LYS A 602 42.21 -54.46 -1.77
N ARG A 603 41.23 -53.60 -2.09
CA ARG A 603 40.33 -53.65 -3.24
C ARG A 603 41.06 -54.08 -4.52
N ASN A 604 40.55 -55.13 -5.14
CA ASN A 604 40.84 -55.49 -6.54
C ASN A 604 40.45 -54.32 -7.45
N ILE A 605 41.46 -53.65 -8.03
CA ILE A 605 41.29 -52.84 -9.24
C ILE A 605 42.27 -53.41 -10.27
N PHE A 606 41.81 -54.45 -10.97
CA PHE A 606 42.27 -54.83 -12.31
C PHE A 606 41.12 -55.58 -12.99
N ALA A 607 40.20 -54.81 -13.57
CA ALA A 607 39.36 -55.26 -14.68
C ALA A 607 39.08 -54.04 -15.57
N VAL A 608 39.59 -54.14 -16.80
CA VAL A 608 39.45 -53.27 -17.99
C VAL A 608 40.37 -52.05 -18.06
#